data_AF-A0A5D0VUM8-F1
#
_entry.id   AF-A0A5D0VUM8-F1
#
_cell.length_a   1.000
_cell.length_b   1.000
_cell.length_c   1.000
_cell.angle_alpha   90.00
_cell.angle_beta   90.00
_cell.angle_gamma   90.00
#
_symmetry.space_group_name_H-M   'P 1'
#
loop_
_entity.id
_entity.type
_entity.pdbx_description
1 polymer ?
#
loop_
_entity_poly.entity_id
_entity_poly.type
_entity_poly.pdbx_seq_one_letter_code
_entity_poly.pdbx_strand_id
1 'polypeptide(L)'
;MEIIIPPPKTAVASPVAETAPTARDLDVLAIKAHGRMAWQKSTGYNQRARVETQMGRWKSVIGDRLRSRTLDNQRTESRIGVSVLNKMTSLGRPTFVRIS
;
A
#
# COMPACT_ATOMS: atom_id res chain seq x y z
N MET A 1 -15.90 -0.78 3.42
CA MET A 1 -14.57 -0.71 2.77
C MET A 1 -14.54 -1.81 1.75
N GLU A 2 -14.45 -1.48 0.47
CA GLU A 2 -14.46 -2.48 -0.61
C GLU A 2 -13.07 -3.14 -0.70
N ILE A 3 -13.03 -4.48 -0.78
CA ILE A 3 -11.78 -5.23 -0.83
C ILE A 3 -11.31 -5.28 -2.28
N ILE A 4 -10.27 -4.51 -2.60
CA ILE A 4 -9.66 -4.52 -3.93
C ILE A 4 -8.55 -5.57 -3.97
N ILE A 5 -8.73 -6.58 -4.83
CA ILE A 5 -7.73 -7.63 -5.08
C ILE A 5 -7.15 -7.39 -6.47
N PRO A 6 -5.88 -6.95 -6.57
CA PRO A 6 -5.28 -6.66 -7.87
C PRO A 6 -5.14 -7.95 -8.69
N PRO A 7 -5.67 -8.00 -9.92
CA PRO A 7 -5.51 -9.17 -10.77
C PRO A 7 -4.03 -9.37 -11.12
N PRO A 8 -3.53 -10.61 -11.27
CA PRO A 8 -2.13 -10.86 -11.62
C PRO A 8 -1.76 -10.23 -12.97
N LYS A 9 -0.47 -10.03 -13.22
CA LYS A 9 0.00 -9.41 -14.48
C LYS A 9 -0.45 -10.18 -15.73
N THR A 10 -0.64 -11.49 -15.60
CA THR A 10 -1.07 -12.41 -16.66
C THR A 10 -2.58 -12.65 -16.66
N ALA A 11 -3.37 -11.88 -15.91
CA ALA A 11 -4.81 -12.06 -15.85
C ALA A 11 -5.47 -11.76 -17.21
N VAL A 12 -6.36 -12.66 -17.61
CA VAL A 12 -7.24 -12.52 -18.77
C VAL A 12 -8.69 -12.41 -18.32
N ALA A 13 -9.48 -11.66 -19.10
CA ALA A 13 -10.91 -11.53 -18.91
C ALA A 13 -11.59 -12.90 -19.13
N SER A 14 -12.66 -13.16 -18.39
CA SER A 14 -13.47 -14.36 -18.56
C SER A 14 -14.19 -14.36 -19.91
N PRO A 15 -14.63 -15.53 -20.42
CA PRO A 15 -15.38 -15.61 -21.68
C PRO A 15 -16.70 -14.83 -21.68
N VAL A 16 -17.27 -14.54 -20.50
CA VAL A 16 -18.52 -13.80 -20.32
C VAL A 16 -18.31 -12.32 -20.03
N ALA A 17 -17.06 -11.83 -20.05
CA ALA A 17 -16.74 -10.45 -19.70
C ALA A 17 -17.43 -9.41 -20.60
N GLU A 18 -17.79 -9.77 -21.83
CA GLU A 18 -18.48 -8.88 -22.77
C GLU A 18 -19.98 -8.74 -22.46
N THR A 19 -20.61 -9.77 -21.90
CA THR A 19 -22.06 -9.81 -21.69
C THR A 19 -22.46 -9.68 -20.22
N ALA A 20 -21.65 -10.20 -19.30
CA ALA A 20 -21.88 -10.18 -17.85
C ALA A 20 -20.54 -10.13 -17.09
N PRO A 21 -19.82 -8.98 -17.12
CA PRO A 21 -18.51 -8.87 -16.48
C PRO A 21 -18.60 -9.03 -14.96
N THR A 22 -17.70 -9.85 -14.41
CA THR A 22 -17.45 -9.88 -12.97
C THR A 22 -16.63 -8.66 -12.53
N ALA A 23 -16.57 -8.36 -11.23
CA ALA A 23 -15.70 -7.30 -10.70
C ALA A 23 -14.22 -7.48 -11.12
N ARG A 24 -13.74 -8.74 -11.16
CA ARG A 24 -12.40 -9.08 -11.66
C ARG A 24 -12.25 -8.74 -13.15
N ASP A 25 -13.27 -9.01 -13.96
CA ASP A 25 -13.22 -8.72 -15.39
C ASP A 25 -13.19 -7.22 -15.66
N LEU A 26 -13.95 -6.43 -14.90
CA LEU A 26 -13.90 -4.96 -14.95
C LEU A 26 -12.50 -4.43 -14.64
N ASP A 27 -11.83 -4.97 -13.60
CA ASP A 27 -10.47 -4.60 -13.26
C ASP A 27 -9.47 -4.97 -14.36
N VAL A 28 -9.57 -6.19 -14.92
CA VAL A 28 -8.70 -6.63 -16.00
C VAL A 28 -8.88 -5.76 -17.25
N LEU A 29 -10.12 -5.44 -17.61
CA LEU A 29 -10.43 -4.57 -18.74
C LEU A 29 -9.93 -3.13 -18.50
N ALA A 30 -10.12 -2.58 -17.31
CA ALA A 30 -9.61 -1.26 -16.94
C ALA A 30 -8.08 -1.19 -16.99
N ILE A 31 -7.39 -2.23 -16.51
CA ILE A 31 -5.93 -2.33 -16.61
C ILE A 31 -5.47 -2.42 -18.07
N LYS A 32 -6.19 -3.17 -18.91
CA LYS A 32 -5.86 -3.30 -20.34
C LYS A 32 -6.06 -1.98 -21.08
N ALA A 33 -7.10 -1.23 -20.75
CA ALA A 33 -7.44 0.04 -21.40
C ALA A 33 -6.55 1.22 -20.94
N HIS A 34 -6.25 1.32 -19.64
CA HIS A 34 -5.62 2.51 -19.06
C HIS A 34 -4.23 2.25 -18.46
N GLY A 35 -3.79 1.00 -18.42
CA GLY A 35 -2.57 0.59 -17.76
C GLY A 35 -2.73 0.42 -16.25
N ARG A 36 -1.84 -0.39 -15.67
CA ARG A 36 -1.93 -0.81 -14.26
C ARG A 36 -1.79 0.34 -13.26
N MET A 37 -0.90 1.31 -13.53
CA MET A 37 -0.69 2.45 -12.63
C MET A 37 -1.91 3.36 -12.56
N ALA A 38 -2.57 3.60 -13.70
CA ALA A 38 -3.79 4.41 -13.75
C ALA A 38 -4.93 3.73 -12.97
N TRP A 39 -5.11 2.42 -13.19
CA TRP A 39 -6.07 1.61 -12.44
C TRP A 39 -5.80 1.62 -10.92
N GLN A 40 -4.54 1.48 -10.48
CA GLN A 40 -4.20 1.54 -9.05
C GLN A 40 -4.51 2.89 -8.41
N LYS A 41 -4.40 3.98 -9.20
CA LYS A 41 -4.76 5.33 -8.76
C LYS A 41 -6.27 5.51 -8.67
N SER A 42 -7.03 5.05 -9.66
CA SER A 42 -8.50 5.19 -9.70
C SER A 42 -9.21 4.32 -8.67
N THR A 43 -8.71 3.12 -8.41
CA THR A 43 -9.27 2.23 -7.37
C THR A 43 -8.81 2.59 -5.96
N GLY A 44 -7.80 3.44 -5.81
CA GLY A 44 -7.24 3.75 -4.50
C GLY A 44 -6.39 2.62 -3.90
N TYR A 45 -6.05 1.59 -4.68
CA TYR A 45 -5.14 0.51 -4.27
C TYR A 45 -3.82 1.02 -3.68
N ASN A 46 -3.36 2.18 -4.16
CA ASN A 46 -2.17 2.86 -3.65
C ASN A 46 -2.20 3.14 -2.14
N GLN A 47 -3.38 3.19 -1.50
CA GLN A 47 -3.48 3.37 -0.06
C GLN A 47 -2.86 2.19 0.70
N ARG A 48 -3.09 0.95 0.25
CA ARG A 48 -2.48 -0.25 0.84
C ARG A 48 -0.97 -0.22 0.71
N ALA A 49 -0.46 0.08 -0.49
CA ALA A 49 0.98 0.19 -0.74
C ALA A 49 1.64 1.26 0.15
N ARG A 50 0.96 2.39 0.41
CA ARG A 50 1.44 3.43 1.33
C ARG A 50 1.52 2.94 2.78
N VAL A 51 0.49 2.25 3.25
CA VAL A 51 0.48 1.67 4.60
C VAL A 51 1.57 0.60 4.74
N GLU A 52 1.71 -0.30 3.77
CA GLU A 52 2.77 -1.31 3.75
C GLU A 52 4.17 -0.67 3.77
N THR A 53 4.38 0.38 2.97
CA THR A 53 5.63 1.16 2.98
C THR A 53 5.89 1.80 4.35
N GLN A 54 4.86 2.39 4.97
CA GLN A 54 4.98 3.01 6.30
C GLN A 54 5.28 1.97 7.38
N MET A 55 4.70 0.77 7.30
CA MET A 55 5.00 -0.34 8.19
C MET A 55 6.40 -0.92 7.95
N GLY A 56 6.87 -0.96 6.70
CA GLY A 56 8.26 -1.29 6.39
C GLY A 56 9.23 -0.31 7.07
N ARG A 57 8.98 1.00 6.91
CA ARG A 57 9.75 2.05 7.59
C ARG A 57 9.72 1.92 9.11
N TRP A 58 8.56 1.63 9.69
CA TRP A 58 8.44 1.34 11.13
C TRP A 58 9.41 0.24 11.55
N LYS A 59 9.36 -0.92 10.87
CA LYS A 59 10.19 -2.07 11.21
C LYS A 59 11.68 -1.80 11.04
N SER A 60 12.05 -1.02 10.01
CA SER A 60 13.46 -0.66 9.77
C SER A 60 14.02 0.32 10.80
N VAL A 61 13.22 1.27 11.31
CA VAL A 61 13.70 2.35 12.19
C VAL A 61 13.48 2.04 13.67
N ILE A 62 12.31 1.52 14.02
CA ILE A 62 11.92 1.25 15.42
C ILE A 62 12.24 -0.19 15.81
N GLY A 63 11.85 -1.14 14.96
CA GLY A 63 12.06 -2.57 15.19
C GLY A 63 10.88 -3.44 14.77
N ASP A 64 11.12 -4.74 14.68
CA ASP A 64 10.15 -5.74 14.21
C ASP A 64 9.12 -6.15 15.29
N ARG A 65 9.37 -5.82 16.56
CA ARG A 65 8.54 -6.18 17.72
C ARG A 65 8.42 -5.01 18.70
N LEU A 66 7.33 -5.00 19.46
CA LEU A 66 7.17 -4.15 20.64
C LEU A 66 7.85 -4.82 21.84
N ARG A 67 8.61 -4.04 22.61
CA ARG A 67 9.37 -4.56 23.77
C ARG A 67 8.53 -4.62 25.04
N SER A 68 7.51 -3.78 25.13
CA SER A 68 6.64 -3.69 26.28
C SER A 68 5.78 -4.95 26.46
N ARG A 69 5.62 -5.41 27.71
CA ARG A 69 4.87 -6.63 28.04
C ARG A 69 3.37 -6.40 28.25
N THR A 70 2.96 -5.20 28.65
CA THR A 70 1.55 -4.86 28.87
C THR A 70 0.99 -4.07 27.69
N LEU A 71 -0.30 -4.24 27.39
CA LEU A 71 -0.95 -3.59 26.25
C LEU A 71 -0.89 -2.06 26.33
N ASP A 72 -1.06 -1.48 27.51
CA ASP A 72 -1.00 -0.01 27.69
C ASP A 72 0.40 0.55 27.41
N ASN A 73 1.44 -0.19 27.82
CA ASN A 73 2.82 0.19 27.52
C ASN A 73 3.12 -0.02 26.02
N GLN A 74 2.61 -1.08 25.40
CA GLN A 74 2.71 -1.30 23.95
C GLN A 74 2.04 -0.18 23.13
N ARG A 75 0.87 0.29 23.57
CA ARG A 75 0.19 1.45 22.96
C ARG A 75 1.02 2.71 23.09
N THR A 76 1.62 2.93 24.25
CA THR A 76 2.50 4.08 24.50
C THR A 76 3.77 4.01 23.65
N GLU A 77 4.45 2.86 23.61
CA GLU A 77 5.60 2.58 22.75
C GLU A 77 5.27 2.83 21.28
N SER A 78 4.09 2.38 20.83
CA SER A 78 3.61 2.60 19.47
C SER A 78 3.41 4.10 19.16
N ARG A 79 2.80 4.86 20.08
CA ARG A 79 2.61 6.31 19.91
C ARG A 79 3.93 7.06 19.87
N ILE A 80 4.89 6.69 20.71
CA ILE A 80 6.24 7.27 20.71
C ILE A 80 6.93 7.00 19.37
N GLY A 81 6.91 5.76 18.88
CA GLY A 81 7.50 5.43 17.58
C GLY A 81 6.87 6.21 16.42
N VAL A 82 5.55 6.42 16.45
CA VAL A 82 4.86 7.25 15.43
C VAL A 82 5.36 8.70 15.52
N SER A 83 5.46 9.25 16.74
CA SER A 83 5.97 10.61 16.95
C SER A 83 7.39 10.78 16.41
N VAL A 84 8.28 9.83 16.68
CA VAL A 84 9.67 9.81 16.16
C VAL A 84 9.67 9.78 14.63
N LEU A 85 8.89 8.89 14.01
CA LEU A 85 8.81 8.79 12.54
C LEU A 85 8.25 10.07 11.90
N ASN A 86 7.25 10.69 12.52
CA ASN A 86 6.69 11.96 12.08
C ASN A 86 7.72 13.09 12.19
N LYS A 87 8.48 13.14 13.29
CA LYS A 87 9.56 14.11 13.45
C LYS A 87 10.63 13.94 12.38
N MET A 88 11.05 12.70 12.10
CA MET A 88 11.97 12.43 10.98
C MET A 88 11.40 12.88 9.64
N THR A 89 10.11 12.68 9.37
CA THR A 89 9.45 13.16 8.14
C THR A 89 9.51 14.70 8.05
N SER A 90 9.30 15.39 9.17
CA SER A 90 9.33 16.86 9.21
C SER A 90 10.71 17.46 8.96
N LEU A 91 11.79 16.72 9.25
CA LEU A 91 13.16 17.13 8.96
C LEU A 91 13.52 17.03 7.47
N GLY A 92 12.60 16.52 6.65
CA GLY A 92 12.81 16.33 5.22
C GLY A 92 13.31 14.93 4.87
N ARG A 93 13.47 14.70 3.57
CA ARG A 93 13.98 13.44 3.01
C ARG A 93 15.16 13.76 2.11
N PRO A 94 16.20 12.91 2.07
CA PRO A 94 17.24 13.02 1.07
C PRO A 94 16.64 12.97 -0.34
N THR A 95 17.09 13.87 -1.21
CA THR A 95 16.71 13.85 -2.63
C THR A 95 17.55 12.80 -3.34
N PHE A 96 16.93 11.71 -3.77
CA PHE A 96 17.60 10.69 -4.57
C PHE A 96 17.46 11.06 -6.05
N VAL A 97 18.59 11.30 -6.71
CA VAL A 97 18.65 11.56 -8.16
C VAL A 97 19.16 10.31 -8.83
N ARG A 98 18.47 9.86 -9.90
CA ARG A 98 18.97 8.76 -10.72
C ARG A 98 20.12 9.29 -11.57
N ILE A 99 21.32 8.74 -11.36
CA ILE A 99 22.46 9.00 -12.25
C ILE A 99 22.23 8.16 -13.51
N SER A 100 22.21 8.83 -14.66
CA SER A 100 22.11 8.25 -16.00
C SER A 100 23.47 8.19 -16.66
#